data_AF-A0A1C6WEB6-F1
#
_entry.id   AF-A0A1C6WEB6-F1
#
_cell.length_a   1.000
_cell.length_b   1.000
_cell.length_c   1.000
_cell.angle_alpha   90.00
_cell.angle_beta   90.00
_cell.angle_gamma   90.00
#
_symmetry.space_group_name_H-M   'P 1'
#
loop_
_entity.id
_entity.type
_entity.pdbx_description
1 polymer ?
#
loop_
_entity_poly.entity_id
_entity_poly.type
_entity_poly.pdbx_seq_one_letter_code
_entity_poly.pdbx_strand_id
1 'polypeptide(L)'
;MSKGVCDAIKFAEENVVFDSQSESYSFKDDILKTYCPNKICDTNEKILGSAFMSLIELFKSVNDYEDNSKNDKLGQYAVLWFNSKIRGTAEMEAEINNIYNVLTENDWISEYRQYTDKNEDIMKFHFLYLKKFYKFLKGICETITNCSGPSKTEECIKSAKKCNEFYRACILSAPWEEICNPYCNLLSNLKNDY
;
A
#
# COMPACT_ATOMS: atom_id res chain seq x y z
N MET A 1 3.81 5.03 13.03
CA MET A 1 4.22 5.29 11.63
C MET A 1 4.76 6.70 11.54
N SER A 2 5.68 7.01 10.63
CA SER A 2 6.12 8.41 10.44
C SER A 2 5.20 9.19 9.51
N LYS A 3 5.20 10.52 9.63
CA LYS A 3 4.45 11.40 8.72
C LYS A 3 4.97 11.28 7.27
N GLY A 4 6.28 11.12 7.08
CA GLY A 4 6.87 10.98 5.75
C GLY A 4 6.36 9.75 4.98
N VAL A 5 6.12 8.62 5.66
CA VAL A 5 5.50 7.44 5.04
C VAL A 5 4.09 7.76 4.55
N CYS A 6 3.30 8.48 5.36
CA CYS A 6 1.96 8.92 4.96
C CYS A 6 1.96 9.90 3.80
N ASP A 7 2.91 10.83 3.77
CA ASP A 7 3.08 11.77 2.67
C ASP A 7 3.45 11.05 1.36
N ALA A 8 4.29 10.01 1.43
CA ALA A 8 4.61 9.15 0.28
C ALA A 8 3.39 8.37 -0.25
N ILE A 9 2.57 7.79 0.65
CA ILE A 9 1.31 7.13 0.26
C ILE A 9 0.36 8.13 -0.40
N LYS A 10 0.22 9.31 0.19
CA LYS A 10 -0.61 10.39 -0.34
C LYS A 10 -0.14 10.82 -1.74
N PHE A 11 1.18 10.97 -1.91
CA PHE A 11 1.79 11.29 -3.20
C PHE A 11 1.41 10.24 -4.26
N ALA A 12 1.54 8.95 -3.96
CA ALA A 12 1.16 7.90 -4.90
C ALA A 12 -0.36 7.88 -5.20
N GLU A 13 -1.21 8.13 -4.20
CA GLU A 13 -2.66 8.26 -4.39
C GLU A 13 -3.05 9.42 -5.31
N GLU A 14 -2.42 10.58 -5.16
CA GLU A 14 -2.77 11.77 -5.93
C GLU A 14 -2.27 11.72 -7.38
N ASN A 15 -1.17 10.99 -7.61
CA ASN A 15 -0.47 10.94 -8.88
C ASN A 15 -0.73 9.69 -9.73
N VAL A 16 -1.32 8.63 -9.18
CA VAL A 16 -1.79 7.46 -9.95
C VAL A 16 -3.31 7.51 -10.04
N VAL A 17 -3.80 7.99 -11.18
CA VAL A 17 -5.23 8.29 -11.35
C VAL A 17 -5.87 7.31 -12.31
N PHE A 18 -7.01 6.81 -11.89
CA PHE A 18 -7.86 5.93 -12.69
C PHE A 18 -8.90 6.76 -13.44
N ASP A 19 -8.99 6.58 -14.75
CA ASP A 19 -10.07 7.10 -15.59
C ASP A 19 -11.09 5.99 -15.86
N SER A 20 -12.32 6.17 -15.41
CA SER A 20 -13.38 5.19 -15.56
C SER A 20 -13.95 5.10 -16.98
N GLN A 21 -13.71 6.09 -17.84
CA GLN A 21 -14.16 6.05 -19.23
C GLN A 21 -13.25 5.21 -20.11
N SER A 22 -11.93 5.40 -19.96
CA SER A 22 -10.91 4.65 -20.69
C SER A 22 -10.51 3.36 -19.99
N GLU A 23 -11.00 3.14 -18.77
CA GLU A 23 -10.66 1.99 -17.95
C GLU A 23 -9.15 1.84 -17.70
N SER A 24 -8.45 2.98 -17.63
CA SER A 24 -6.99 3.02 -17.58
C SER A 24 -6.45 3.89 -16.47
N TYR A 25 -5.23 3.55 -16.04
CA TYR A 25 -4.44 4.36 -15.15
C TYR A 25 -3.59 5.36 -15.94
N SER A 26 -3.26 6.47 -15.29
CA SER A 26 -2.33 7.47 -15.80
C SER A 26 -1.54 8.11 -14.67
N PHE A 27 -0.38 8.67 -15.02
CA PHE A 27 0.41 9.48 -14.10
C PHE A 27 0.06 10.95 -14.26
N LYS A 28 -0.17 11.65 -13.15
CA LYS A 28 -0.15 13.12 -13.14
C LYS A 28 1.26 13.70 -13.06
N ASP A 29 2.18 12.95 -12.45
CA ASP A 29 3.57 13.33 -12.29
C ASP A 29 4.48 12.29 -12.95
N ASP A 30 5.30 12.76 -13.89
CA ASP A 30 6.23 11.96 -14.68
C ASP A 30 7.36 11.35 -13.84
N ILE A 31 7.59 11.80 -12.60
CA ILE A 31 8.56 11.16 -11.70
C ILE A 31 8.24 9.68 -11.48
N LEU A 32 6.95 9.31 -11.51
CA LEU A 32 6.50 7.93 -11.38
C LEU A 32 6.84 7.07 -12.60
N LYS A 33 7.29 7.67 -13.71
CA LYS A 33 7.75 6.93 -14.91
C LYS A 33 9.19 6.43 -14.79
N THR A 34 9.91 6.80 -13.73
CA THR A 34 11.31 6.42 -13.51
C THR A 34 11.52 4.91 -13.57
N TYR A 35 10.55 4.16 -13.05
CA TYR A 35 10.56 2.70 -13.00
C TYR A 35 9.68 2.09 -14.10
N CYS A 36 9.44 2.78 -15.23
CA CYS A 36 8.73 2.17 -16.34
C CYS A 36 9.66 1.17 -17.08
N PRO A 37 9.16 -0.01 -17.50
CA PRO A 37 9.92 -0.93 -18.35
C PRO A 37 10.36 -0.23 -19.62
N ASN A 38 11.66 -0.19 -19.92
CA ASN A 38 12.20 0.58 -21.06
C ASN A 38 11.73 2.05 -21.12
N LYS A 39 11.37 2.65 -19.98
CA LYS A 39 10.75 3.99 -19.85
C LYS A 39 9.36 4.12 -20.53
N ILE A 40 8.69 3.00 -20.78
CA ILE A 40 7.36 2.94 -21.40
C ILE A 40 6.37 2.26 -20.45
N CYS A 41 5.37 3.01 -19.99
CA CYS A 41 4.24 2.49 -19.23
C CYS A 41 2.95 2.65 -20.05
N ASP A 42 2.78 1.80 -21.05
CA ASP A 42 1.67 1.80 -22.01
C ASP A 42 0.49 0.90 -21.58
N THR A 43 0.65 0.11 -20.51
CA THR A 43 -0.41 -0.71 -19.92
C THR A 43 -0.63 -0.38 -18.45
N ASN A 44 -1.83 -0.67 -17.95
CA ASN A 44 -2.17 -0.47 -16.53
C ASN A 44 -1.19 -1.19 -15.60
N GLU A 45 -0.76 -2.39 -15.97
CA GLU A 45 0.15 -3.21 -15.17
C GLU A 45 1.53 -2.56 -15.06
N LYS A 46 2.04 -2.00 -16.16
CA LYS A 46 3.31 -1.26 -16.17
C LYS A 46 3.21 0.03 -15.37
N ILE A 47 2.09 0.76 -15.50
CA ILE A 47 1.83 1.99 -14.74
C ILE A 47 1.79 1.69 -13.23
N LEU A 48 1.01 0.69 -12.82
CA LEU A 48 0.90 0.30 -11.43
C LEU A 48 2.21 -0.27 -10.88
N GLY A 49 2.93 -1.08 -11.67
CA GLY A 49 4.25 -1.61 -11.31
C GLY A 49 5.28 -0.50 -11.08
N SER A 50 5.37 0.47 -12.00
CA SER A 50 6.28 1.61 -11.87
C SER A 50 5.93 2.51 -10.68
N ALA A 51 4.64 2.73 -10.41
CA ALA A 51 4.22 3.49 -9.24
C ALA A 51 4.50 2.75 -7.91
N PHE A 52 4.27 1.44 -7.87
CA PHE A 52 4.61 0.61 -6.72
C PHE A 52 6.11 0.70 -6.40
N MET A 53 6.96 0.60 -7.43
CA MET A 53 8.40 0.77 -7.28
C MET A 53 8.79 2.17 -6.79
N SER A 54 8.18 3.20 -7.37
CA SER A 54 8.39 4.58 -6.92
C SER A 54 8.01 4.76 -5.44
N LEU A 55 6.91 4.17 -4.99
CA LEU A 55 6.46 4.24 -3.60
C LEU A 55 7.44 3.57 -2.63
N ILE A 56 7.98 2.41 -2.99
CA ILE A 56 9.01 1.72 -2.19
C ILE A 56 10.24 2.62 -2.03
N GLU A 57 10.69 3.27 -3.10
CA GLU A 57 11.86 4.14 -3.08
C GLU A 57 11.62 5.42 -2.27
N LEU A 58 10.42 6.00 -2.39
CA LEU A 58 9.99 7.09 -1.51
C LEU A 58 10.04 6.64 -0.04
N PHE A 59 9.53 5.46 0.31
CA PHE A 59 9.59 4.95 1.67
C PHE A 59 11.01 4.79 2.22
N LYS A 60 11.97 4.35 1.38
CA LYS A 60 13.39 4.26 1.78
C LYS A 60 13.97 5.65 2.09
N SER A 61 13.59 6.66 1.32
CA SER A 61 14.07 8.04 1.50
C SER A 61 13.55 8.69 2.79
N VAL A 62 12.48 8.14 3.39
CA VAL A 62 11.96 8.61 4.69
C VAL A 62 12.85 8.07 5.81
N ASN A 63 13.60 8.98 6.43
CA ASN A 63 14.67 8.70 7.39
C ASN A 63 14.17 8.53 8.85
N ASP A 64 13.08 7.77 9.04
CA ASP A 64 12.32 7.81 10.32
C ASP A 64 12.23 6.47 11.08
N TYR A 65 13.06 5.48 10.77
CA TYR A 65 13.04 4.18 11.48
C TYR A 65 14.44 3.61 11.65
N GLU A 66 14.79 3.24 12.89
CA GLU A 66 16.07 2.61 13.27
C GLU A 66 16.03 1.06 13.23
N ASP A 67 14.90 0.45 12.91
CA ASP A 67 14.68 -0.99 13.08
C ASP A 67 14.95 -1.81 11.80
N ASN A 68 15.58 -2.97 11.96
CA ASN A 68 15.84 -3.95 10.90
C ASN A 68 14.56 -4.50 10.26
N SER A 69 13.41 -4.39 10.94
CA SER A 69 12.08 -4.78 10.43
C SER A 69 11.39 -3.70 9.57
N LYS A 70 11.96 -2.48 9.47
CA LYS A 70 11.44 -1.33 8.70
C LYS A 70 11.04 -1.74 7.29
N ASN A 71 11.96 -2.45 6.68
CA ASN A 71 11.90 -2.92 5.32
C ASN A 71 10.63 -3.77 5.10
N ASP A 72 10.45 -4.84 5.88
CA ASP A 72 9.33 -5.79 5.72
C ASP A 72 7.98 -5.06 5.88
N LYS A 73 7.90 -4.14 6.83
CA LYS A 73 6.71 -3.32 7.10
C LYS A 73 6.36 -2.36 5.97
N LEU A 74 7.33 -1.62 5.44
CA LEU A 74 7.12 -0.69 4.33
C LEU A 74 6.73 -1.44 3.05
N GLY A 75 7.30 -2.63 2.83
CA GLY A 75 6.87 -3.53 1.77
C GLY A 75 5.39 -3.90 1.89
N GLN A 76 4.91 -4.25 3.10
CA GLN A 76 3.49 -4.52 3.34
C GLN A 76 2.59 -3.31 3.04
N TYR A 77 3.03 -2.09 3.35
CA TYR A 77 2.25 -0.87 3.07
C TYR A 77 2.18 -0.55 1.58
N ALA A 78 3.28 -0.77 0.85
CA ALA A 78 3.27 -0.68 -0.60
C ALA A 78 2.31 -1.72 -1.21
N VAL A 79 2.31 -2.96 -0.70
CA VAL A 79 1.39 -4.03 -1.13
C VAL A 79 -0.07 -3.67 -0.83
N LEU A 80 -0.36 -3.04 0.31
CA LEU A 80 -1.70 -2.56 0.62
C LEU A 80 -2.18 -1.44 -0.32
N TRP A 81 -1.30 -0.46 -0.57
CA TRP A 81 -1.58 0.60 -1.54
C TRP A 81 -1.85 0.01 -2.91
N PHE A 82 -0.99 -0.90 -3.36
CA PHE A 82 -1.11 -1.57 -4.65
C PHE A 82 -2.43 -2.35 -4.77
N ASN A 83 -2.76 -3.17 -3.78
CA ASN A 83 -4.00 -3.93 -3.77
C ASN A 83 -5.25 -3.04 -3.75
N SER A 84 -5.14 -1.81 -3.26
CA SER A 84 -6.27 -0.88 -3.33
C SER A 84 -6.65 -0.48 -4.76
N LYS A 85 -5.72 -0.61 -5.72
CA LYS A 85 -5.88 -0.20 -7.13
C LYS A 85 -6.49 -1.28 -8.04
N ILE A 86 -6.51 -2.53 -7.62
CA ILE A 86 -7.07 -3.62 -8.45
C ILE A 86 -8.60 -3.49 -8.56
N ARG A 87 -9.13 -3.76 -9.76
CA ARG A 87 -10.45 -3.27 -10.20
C ARG A 87 -11.65 -4.12 -9.81
N GLY A 88 -11.48 -5.25 -9.13
CA GLY A 88 -12.62 -6.04 -8.66
C GLY A 88 -12.19 -7.41 -8.16
N THR A 89 -13.15 -8.27 -7.82
CA THR A 89 -12.85 -9.64 -7.38
C THR A 89 -12.74 -10.64 -8.52
N ALA A 90 -13.38 -10.39 -9.66
CA ALA A 90 -13.44 -11.32 -10.79
C ALA A 90 -12.14 -11.39 -11.60
N GLU A 91 -11.43 -10.26 -11.72
CA GLU A 91 -10.20 -10.12 -12.53
C GLU A 91 -8.93 -10.01 -11.67
N MET A 92 -9.10 -10.07 -10.34
CA MET A 92 -8.06 -9.82 -9.35
C MET A 92 -6.84 -10.71 -9.51
N GLU A 93 -7.05 -12.03 -9.60
CA GLU A 93 -5.93 -12.97 -9.67
C GLU A 93 -5.11 -12.76 -10.94
N ALA A 94 -5.78 -12.49 -12.06
CA ALA A 94 -5.14 -12.15 -13.32
C ALA A 94 -4.40 -10.81 -13.25
N GLU A 95 -5.01 -9.75 -12.70
CA GLU A 95 -4.36 -8.45 -12.51
C GLU A 95 -3.12 -8.55 -11.61
N ILE A 96 -3.23 -9.25 -10.47
CA ILE A 96 -2.13 -9.45 -9.53
C ILE A 96 -1.00 -10.25 -10.19
N ASN A 97 -1.34 -11.34 -10.88
CA ASN A 97 -0.35 -12.16 -11.57
C ASN A 97 0.33 -11.38 -12.71
N ASN A 98 -0.43 -10.62 -13.51
CA ASN A 98 0.15 -9.83 -14.59
C ASN A 98 1.10 -8.76 -14.05
N ILE A 99 0.74 -8.10 -12.94
CA ILE A 99 1.61 -7.09 -12.35
C ILE A 99 2.83 -7.74 -11.70
N TYR A 100 2.66 -8.86 -10.98
CA TYR A 100 3.78 -9.62 -10.45
C TYR A 100 4.75 -10.06 -11.56
N ASN A 101 4.23 -10.49 -12.71
CA ASN A 101 5.02 -10.82 -13.88
C ASN A 101 5.79 -9.60 -14.39
N VAL A 102 5.15 -8.43 -14.51
CA VAL A 102 5.84 -7.18 -14.88
C VAL A 102 6.97 -6.86 -13.89
N LEU A 103 6.73 -6.96 -12.58
CA LEU A 103 7.76 -6.71 -11.57
C LEU A 103 8.92 -7.72 -11.69
N THR A 104 8.61 -8.98 -12.02
CA THR A 104 9.61 -10.07 -12.16
C THR A 104 10.43 -9.94 -13.44
N GLU A 105 9.78 -9.73 -14.58
CA GLU A 105 10.41 -9.61 -15.90
C GLU A 105 11.36 -8.41 -15.99
N ASN A 106 11.12 -7.38 -15.18
CA ASN A 106 11.97 -6.20 -15.10
C ASN A 106 13.04 -6.31 -14.01
N ASP A 107 13.22 -7.49 -13.41
CA ASP A 107 14.15 -7.79 -12.32
C ASP A 107 13.97 -6.92 -11.06
N TRP A 108 12.87 -6.16 -10.97
CA TRP A 108 12.59 -5.35 -9.80
C TRP A 108 12.41 -6.25 -8.59
N ILE A 109 11.66 -7.34 -8.73
CA ILE A 109 11.52 -8.33 -7.65
C ILE A 109 12.87 -8.86 -7.16
N SER A 110 13.90 -8.99 -8.00
CA SER A 110 15.18 -9.55 -7.59
C SER A 110 15.89 -8.75 -6.48
N GLU A 111 15.72 -7.42 -6.49
CA GLU A 111 16.19 -6.46 -5.47
C GLU A 111 15.23 -6.36 -4.28
N TYR A 112 13.96 -6.73 -4.48
CA TYR A 112 12.87 -6.61 -3.51
C TYR A 112 12.33 -7.97 -3.03
N ARG A 113 13.07 -9.07 -3.27
CA ARG A 113 12.67 -10.47 -3.01
C ARG A 113 12.16 -10.69 -1.59
N GLN A 114 12.78 -10.02 -0.62
CA GLN A 114 12.36 -10.06 0.78
C GLN A 114 10.93 -9.54 1.02
N TYR A 115 10.43 -8.64 0.16
CA TYR A 115 9.09 -8.06 0.21
C TYR A 115 8.10 -8.70 -0.74
N THR A 116 8.55 -9.53 -1.68
CA THR A 116 7.67 -10.13 -2.69
C THR A 116 7.51 -11.60 -2.44
N ASP A 117 8.53 -12.33 -1.99
CA ASP A 117 8.47 -13.77 -1.73
C ASP A 117 7.75 -14.03 -0.39
N LYS A 118 8.02 -13.22 0.65
CA LYS A 118 7.25 -13.27 1.92
C LYS A 118 5.83 -12.71 1.81
N ASN A 119 5.59 -11.81 0.84
CA ASN A 119 4.28 -11.20 0.63
C ASN A 119 3.56 -11.76 -0.60
N GLU A 120 4.09 -12.79 -1.26
CA GLU A 120 3.44 -13.46 -2.39
C GLU A 120 2.08 -14.01 -1.94
N ASP A 121 2.07 -14.64 -0.75
CA ASP A 121 0.86 -15.12 -0.07
C ASP A 121 -0.08 -13.96 0.35
N ILE A 122 0.47 -12.79 0.71
CA ILE A 122 -0.32 -11.58 1.02
C ILE A 122 -0.94 -11.01 -0.26
N MET A 123 -0.23 -11.07 -1.38
CA MET A 123 -0.72 -10.57 -2.66
C MET A 123 -1.77 -11.53 -3.25
N LYS A 124 -1.63 -12.84 -3.06
CA LYS A 124 -2.49 -13.84 -3.72
C LYS A 124 -3.77 -14.19 -2.96
N PHE A 125 -3.92 -13.85 -1.67
CA PHE A 125 -5.06 -14.27 -0.87
C PHE A 125 -5.95 -13.11 -0.35
N HIS A 126 -7.26 -13.35 -0.30
CA HIS A 126 -8.31 -12.49 0.29
C HIS A 126 -8.18 -10.95 0.21
N PHE A 127 -8.07 -10.43 -1.00
CA PHE A 127 -8.21 -9.02 -1.35
C PHE A 127 -9.26 -8.16 -0.65
N LEU A 128 -10.42 -8.75 -0.32
CA LEU A 128 -11.46 -8.04 0.43
C LEU A 128 -10.92 -7.54 1.78
N TYR A 129 -10.00 -8.28 2.40
CA TYR A 129 -9.34 -7.88 3.63
C TYR A 129 -8.20 -6.90 3.37
N LEU A 130 -7.42 -7.06 2.30
CA LEU A 130 -6.38 -6.08 1.90
C LEU A 130 -6.97 -4.68 1.70
N LYS A 131 -8.12 -4.57 1.03
CA LYS A 131 -8.84 -3.28 0.89
C LYS A 131 -9.26 -2.69 2.23
N LYS A 132 -9.61 -3.53 3.23
CA LYS A 132 -9.94 -3.06 4.59
C LYS A 132 -8.69 -2.65 5.37
N PHE A 133 -7.61 -3.41 5.30
CA PHE A 133 -6.33 -3.06 5.89
C PHE A 133 -5.79 -1.76 5.30
N TYR A 134 -5.96 -1.54 3.99
CA TYR A 134 -5.57 -0.27 3.37
C TYR A 134 -6.42 0.91 3.87
N LYS A 135 -7.73 0.73 4.08
CA LYS A 135 -8.56 1.75 4.74
C LYS A 135 -8.07 2.05 6.16
N PHE A 136 -7.66 1.02 6.90
CA PHE A 136 -7.05 1.21 8.22
C PHE A 136 -5.74 2.00 8.12
N LEU A 137 -4.83 1.64 7.22
CA LEU A 137 -3.59 2.38 6.95
C LEU A 137 -3.85 3.86 6.63
N LYS A 138 -4.83 4.16 5.75
CA LYS A 138 -5.24 5.53 5.46
C LYS A 138 -5.79 6.26 6.69
N GLY A 139 -6.59 5.57 7.52
CA GLY A 139 -7.08 6.10 8.78
C GLY A 139 -5.95 6.48 9.76
N ILE A 140 -4.87 5.68 9.80
CA ILE A 140 -3.68 6.00 10.59
C ILE A 140 -3.02 7.27 10.05
N CYS A 141 -2.87 7.39 8.72
CA CYS A 141 -2.30 8.58 8.10
C CYS A 141 -3.13 9.85 8.29
N GLU A 142 -4.46 9.76 8.20
CA GLU A 142 -5.38 10.85 8.56
C GLU A 142 -5.15 11.27 10.02
N THR A 143 -5.02 10.29 10.92
CA THR A 143 -4.82 10.54 12.36
C THR A 143 -3.47 11.22 12.63
N ILE A 144 -2.36 10.71 12.09
CA ILE A 144 -1.03 11.33 12.22
C ILE A 144 -1.04 12.77 11.72
N THR A 145 -1.65 13.02 10.57
CA THR A 145 -1.77 14.36 9.99
C THR A 145 -2.53 15.30 10.93
N ASN A 146 -3.64 14.83 11.50
CA ASN A 146 -4.48 15.63 12.39
C ASN A 146 -3.92 15.75 13.81
N CYS A 147 -3.03 14.88 14.25
CA CYS A 147 -2.37 14.95 15.55
C CYS A 147 -1.02 15.69 15.54
N SER A 148 -0.49 16.02 14.35
CA SER A 148 0.84 16.65 14.19
C SER A 148 0.94 18.13 14.62
N GLY A 149 -0.13 18.74 15.16
CA GLY A 149 -0.13 20.15 15.58
C GLY A 149 -0.90 20.42 16.89
N PRO A 150 -0.44 21.36 17.73
CA PRO A 150 -0.97 21.60 19.08
C PRO A 150 -2.41 22.14 19.11
N SER A 151 -2.88 22.78 18.03
CA SER A 151 -4.24 23.33 17.94
C SER A 151 -5.29 22.33 17.44
N LYS A 152 -4.90 21.07 17.19
CA LYS A 152 -5.76 20.07 16.53
C LYS A 152 -6.27 18.96 17.47
N THR A 153 -6.26 19.18 18.78
CA THR A 153 -6.61 18.14 19.77
C THR A 153 -7.97 17.48 19.50
N GLU A 154 -9.01 18.27 19.17
CA GLU A 154 -10.34 17.72 18.86
C GLU A 154 -10.36 16.92 17.55
N GLU A 155 -9.73 17.44 16.48
CA GLU A 155 -9.61 16.76 15.19
C GLU A 155 -8.81 15.46 15.31
N CYS A 156 -7.74 15.48 16.11
CA CYS A 156 -6.91 14.33 16.45
C CYS A 156 -7.76 13.25 17.15
N ILE A 157 -8.50 13.61 18.21
CA ILE A 157 -9.38 12.68 18.93
C ILE A 157 -10.44 12.08 18.00
N LYS A 158 -11.07 12.92 17.16
CA LYS A 158 -12.08 12.46 16.20
C LYS A 158 -11.51 11.49 15.17
N SER A 159 -10.32 11.81 14.64
CA SER A 159 -9.63 10.97 13.64
C SER A 159 -9.18 9.64 14.26
N ALA A 160 -8.63 9.67 15.48
CA ALA A 160 -8.24 8.47 16.21
C ALA A 160 -9.43 7.53 16.46
N LYS A 161 -10.58 8.07 16.90
CA LYS A 161 -11.82 7.29 17.07
C LYS A 161 -12.26 6.61 15.77
N LYS A 162 -12.27 7.36 14.66
CA LYS A 162 -12.59 6.82 13.33
C LYS A 162 -11.57 5.77 12.88
N CYS A 163 -10.29 5.98 13.14
CA CYS A 163 -9.22 5.01 12.82
C CYS A 163 -9.42 3.69 13.58
N ASN A 164 -9.80 3.75 14.86
CA ASN A 164 -10.16 2.58 15.66
C ASN A 164 -11.38 1.81 15.11
N GLU A 165 -12.33 2.48 14.45
CA GLU A 165 -13.43 1.79 13.75
C GLU A 165 -12.91 0.93 12.59
N PHE A 166 -11.91 1.41 11.83
CA PHE A 166 -11.27 0.61 10.78
C PHE A 166 -10.49 -0.58 11.36
N TYR A 167 -9.79 -0.40 12.47
CA TYR A 167 -9.12 -1.50 13.18
C TYR A 167 -10.12 -2.58 13.60
N ARG A 168 -11.23 -2.18 14.24
CA ARG A 168 -12.31 -3.10 14.64
C ARG A 168 -12.93 -3.80 13.43
N ALA A 169 -13.16 -3.09 12.33
CA ALA A 169 -13.68 -3.69 11.11
C ALA A 169 -12.73 -4.75 10.54
N CYS A 170 -11.41 -4.56 10.63
CA CYS A 170 -10.43 -5.58 10.25
C CYS A 170 -10.58 -6.83 11.12
N ILE A 171 -10.64 -6.68 12.46
CA ILE A 171 -10.75 -7.80 13.38
C ILE A 171 -12.06 -8.57 13.20
N LEU A 172 -13.19 -7.87 13.11
CA LEU A 172 -14.51 -8.50 13.14
C LEU A 172 -14.90 -9.19 11.83
N SER A 173 -14.23 -8.86 10.72
CA SER A 173 -14.68 -9.28 9.40
C SER A 173 -13.80 -10.31 8.71
N ALA A 174 -12.63 -10.63 9.26
CA ALA A 174 -11.69 -11.58 8.69
C ALA A 174 -11.76 -12.96 9.39
N PRO A 175 -11.69 -14.08 8.64
CA PRO A 175 -11.60 -15.42 9.19
C PRO A 175 -10.16 -15.68 9.65
N TRP A 176 -9.79 -15.08 10.78
CA TRP A 176 -8.40 -15.06 11.25
C TRP A 176 -7.78 -16.43 11.43
N GLU A 177 -8.57 -17.45 11.82
CA GLU A 177 -8.09 -18.82 11.91
C GLU A 177 -7.52 -19.34 10.58
N GLU A 178 -8.10 -18.90 9.46
CA GLU A 178 -7.71 -19.31 8.10
C GLU A 178 -6.61 -18.41 7.52
N ILE A 179 -6.54 -17.14 7.95
CA ILE A 179 -5.72 -16.12 7.29
C ILE A 179 -4.62 -15.52 8.17
N CYS A 180 -4.40 -16.00 9.39
CA CYS A 180 -3.52 -15.28 10.32
C CYS A 180 -2.08 -15.14 9.82
N ASN A 181 -1.49 -16.14 9.16
CA ASN A 181 -0.18 -15.96 8.54
C ASN A 181 -0.39 -15.71 7.02
N PRO A 182 0.00 -14.55 6.45
CA PRO A 182 0.84 -13.49 7.01
C PRO A 182 0.08 -12.26 7.60
N TYR A 183 -1.25 -12.25 7.55
CA TYR A 183 -2.06 -11.04 7.79
C TYR A 183 -2.07 -10.54 9.24
N CYS A 184 -1.79 -11.40 10.22
CA CYS A 184 -1.63 -11.03 11.63
C CYS A 184 -0.38 -10.17 11.84
N ASN A 185 0.72 -10.45 11.13
CA ASN A 185 1.91 -9.61 11.18
C ASN A 185 1.62 -8.22 10.61
N LEU A 186 0.91 -8.17 9.48
CA LEU A 186 0.45 -6.92 8.88
C LEU A 186 -0.48 -6.14 9.82
N LEU A 187 -1.49 -6.79 10.40
CA LEU A 187 -2.40 -6.15 11.35
C LEU A 187 -1.66 -5.67 12.61
N SER A 188 -0.70 -6.46 13.12
CA SER A 188 0.13 -6.09 14.26
C SER A 188 0.95 -4.84 13.96
N ASN A 189 1.57 -4.76 12.77
CA ASN A 189 2.32 -3.58 12.33
C ASN A 189 1.43 -2.32 12.24
N LEU A 190 0.23 -2.45 11.66
CA LEU A 190 -0.73 -1.35 11.59
C LEU A 190 -1.23 -0.93 12.98
N LYS A 191 -1.50 -1.89 13.86
CA LYS A 191 -1.92 -1.64 15.24
C LYS A 191 -0.84 -0.90 16.04
N ASN A 192 0.42 -1.27 15.88
CA ASN A 192 1.53 -0.59 16.57
C ASN A 192 1.75 0.84 16.05
N ASP A 193 1.31 1.13 14.83
CA ASP A 193 1.40 2.45 14.23
C ASP A 193 0.25 3.40 14.61
N TYR A 194 -0.91 2.85 14.96
CA TYR A 194 -2.07 3.54 15.49
C TYR A 194 -1.89 3.88 16.97
#